data_AF-A0A5C1QKH7-F1
#
_entry.id   AF-A0A5C1QKH7-F1
#
_cell.length_a   1.000
_cell.length_b   1.000
_cell.length_c   1.000
_cell.angle_alpha   90.00
_cell.angle_beta   90.00
_cell.angle_gamma   90.00
#
_symmetry.space_group_name_H-M   'P 1'
#
loop_
_entity.id
_entity.type
_entity.pdbx_description
1 polymer ?
#
loop_
_entity_poly.entity_id
_entity_poly.type
_entity_poly.pdbx_seq_one_letter_code
_entity_poly.pdbx_strand_id
1 'polypeptide(L)'
;MNFRNNHQAISESTWRDLVDEVLKGMPGLEKDRNFILKHRLSRLIGMLPFIAGTDNPFRDGYTNLSLFLMSKFNPVGDVFCDGTKNNEDIMLPLIPYCHFSGGDDKILTRGMHLIAMVLLVDYRKKQERDLDENRYNPLNSGQWNYEDVMDTLGLCVREVPCPMMDQILSVEYIPFTSWAVGA
;
A
#
# COMPACT_ATOMS: atom_id res chain seq x y z
N MET A 1 -24.55 28.43 1.26
CA MET A 1 -23.80 27.16 1.23
C MET A 1 -22.34 27.50 1.10
N ASN A 2 -21.60 27.47 2.21
CA ASN A 2 -20.16 27.73 2.21
C ASN A 2 -19.43 26.40 2.08
N PHE A 3 -18.79 26.17 0.93
CA PHE A 3 -17.84 25.09 0.75
C PHE A 3 -16.66 25.34 1.69
N ARG A 4 -16.62 24.62 2.81
CA ARG A 4 -15.44 24.60 3.68
C ARG A 4 -14.35 23.85 2.94
N ASN A 5 -13.32 24.59 2.54
CA ASN A 5 -11.99 24.06 2.28
C ASN A 5 -11.45 23.39 3.56
N ASN A 6 -11.86 22.15 3.83
CA ASN A 6 -11.23 21.33 4.87
C ASN A 6 -10.02 20.63 4.27
N HIS A 7 -8.90 21.35 4.15
CA HIS A 7 -7.57 20.73 4.11
C HIS A 7 -7.24 20.22 5.52
N GLN A 8 -8.03 19.28 6.02
CA GLN A 8 -7.85 18.72 7.35
C GLN A 8 -6.69 17.75 7.25
N ALA A 9 -5.54 18.14 7.80
CA ALA A 9 -4.36 17.28 7.90
C ALA A 9 -4.80 15.88 8.36
N ILE A 10 -4.23 14.82 7.77
CA ILE A 10 -4.51 13.45 8.17
C ILE A 10 -4.25 13.35 9.67
N SER A 11 -5.29 13.08 10.45
CA SER A 11 -5.16 13.12 11.90
C SER A 11 -4.26 11.98 12.37
N GLU A 12 -3.17 12.33 13.05
CA GLU A 12 -2.32 11.38 13.77
C GLU A 12 -3.14 10.56 14.78
N SER A 13 -4.21 11.13 15.35
CA SER A 13 -5.09 10.38 16.24
C SER A 13 -5.83 9.28 15.50
N THR A 14 -6.40 9.58 14.32
CA THR A 14 -7.13 8.59 13.52
C THR A 14 -6.21 7.44 13.08
N TRP A 15 -4.97 7.75 12.69
CA TRP A 15 -3.99 6.71 12.37
C TRP A 15 -3.69 5.80 13.57
N ARG A 16 -3.51 6.39 14.77
CA ARG A 16 -3.27 5.63 16.00
C ARG A 16 -4.48 4.78 16.38
N ASP A 17 -5.68 5.35 16.33
CA ASP A 17 -6.92 4.65 16.65
C ASP A 17 -7.14 3.45 15.71
N LEU A 18 -6.83 3.62 14.42
CA LEU A 18 -6.90 2.55 13.43
C LEU A 18 -5.92 1.41 13.76
N VAL A 19 -4.66 1.75 14.05
CA VAL A 19 -3.64 0.76 14.43
C VAL A 19 -4.03 0.06 15.73
N ASP A 20 -4.54 0.79 16.71
CA ASP A 20 -5.03 0.23 17.98
C ASP A 20 -6.12 -0.81 17.74
N GLU A 21 -7.09 -0.51 16.89
CA GLU A 21 -8.18 -1.44 16.59
C GLU A 21 -7.68 -2.69 15.86
N VAL A 22 -6.81 -2.53 14.86
CA VAL A 22 -6.22 -3.67 14.14
C VAL A 22 -5.41 -4.56 15.08
N LEU A 23 -4.63 -3.98 16.00
CA LEU A 23 -3.81 -4.74 16.96
C LEU A 23 -4.66 -5.43 18.03
N LYS A 24 -5.84 -4.93 18.40
CA LYS A 24 -6.79 -5.68 19.23
C LYS A 24 -7.22 -6.99 18.56
N GLY A 25 -7.43 -6.98 17.24
CA GLY A 25 -7.74 -8.16 16.45
C GLY A 25 -6.54 -9.08 16.18
N MET A 26 -5.31 -8.57 16.34
CA MET A 26 -4.06 -9.28 16.04
C MET A 26 -3.01 -9.08 17.15
N PRO A 27 -3.27 -9.54 18.38
CA PRO A 27 -2.41 -9.23 19.53
C PRO A 27 -0.96 -9.71 19.39
N GLY A 28 -0.70 -10.71 18.55
CA GLY A 28 0.66 -11.17 18.24
C GLY A 28 1.54 -10.13 17.54
N LEU A 29 0.94 -9.09 16.93
CA LEU A 29 1.63 -8.00 16.24
C LEU A 29 1.90 -6.80 17.15
N GLU A 30 1.44 -6.82 18.40
CA GLU A 30 1.60 -5.72 19.35
C GLU A 30 3.08 -5.38 19.58
N LYS A 31 3.97 -6.39 19.53
CA LYS A 31 5.43 -6.22 19.60
C LYS A 31 5.99 -5.34 18.48
N ASP A 32 5.33 -5.30 17.32
CA ASP A 32 5.74 -4.58 16.12
C ASP A 32 5.03 -3.22 15.97
N ARG A 33 4.22 -2.81 16.96
CA ARG A 33 3.44 -1.56 16.97
C ARG A 33 4.24 -0.34 16.51
N ASN A 34 5.43 -0.12 17.09
CA ASN A 34 6.25 1.05 16.78
C ASN A 34 6.75 1.04 15.34
N PHE A 35 7.00 -0.14 14.78
CA PHE A 35 7.34 -0.29 13.37
C PHE A 35 6.13 0.03 12.51
N ILE A 36 4.97 -0.58 12.79
CA ILE A 36 3.72 -0.36 12.05
C ILE A 36 3.37 1.13 12.00
N LEU A 37 3.40 1.82 13.15
CA LEU A 37 3.08 3.26 13.26
C LEU A 37 3.98 4.16 12.40
N LYS A 38 5.23 3.75 12.15
CA LYS A 38 6.22 4.49 11.35
C LYS A 38 6.27 4.03 9.89
N HIS A 39 5.65 2.90 9.57
CA HIS A 39 5.75 2.29 8.24
C HIS A 39 4.84 3.02 7.24
N ARG A 40 5.45 3.76 6.30
CA ARG A 40 4.75 4.62 5.34
C ARG A 40 3.73 3.86 4.50
N LEU A 41 4.08 2.67 4.01
CA LEU A 41 3.17 1.85 3.21
C LEU A 41 1.97 1.37 4.01
N SER A 42 2.19 0.90 5.25
CA SER A 42 1.09 0.49 6.15
C SER A 42 0.16 1.66 6.40
N ARG A 43 0.73 2.84 6.64
CA ARG A 43 -0.03 4.06 6.86
C ARG A 43 -0.81 4.47 5.60
N LEU A 44 -0.22 4.37 4.41
CA LEU A 44 -0.94 4.68 3.17
C LEU A 44 -2.13 3.73 2.96
N ILE A 45 -1.91 2.42 3.08
CA ILE A 45 -2.96 1.40 2.94
C ILE A 45 -4.12 1.65 3.92
N GLY A 46 -3.80 1.90 5.19
CA GLY A 46 -4.83 2.15 6.21
C GLY A 46 -5.54 3.51 6.08
N MET A 47 -4.82 4.55 5.66
CA MET A 47 -5.36 5.92 5.61
C MET A 47 -5.97 6.30 4.26
N LEU A 48 -5.68 5.57 3.18
CA LEU A 48 -6.22 5.87 1.83
C LEU A 48 -7.75 6.04 1.82
N PRO A 49 -8.55 5.19 2.50
CA PRO A 49 -10.01 5.38 2.55
C PRO A 49 -10.45 6.71 3.17
N PHE A 50 -9.71 7.21 4.16
CA PHE A 50 -9.99 8.52 4.78
C PHE A 50 -9.66 9.66 3.84
N ILE A 51 -8.56 9.55 3.09
CA ILE A 51 -8.12 10.58 2.13
C ILE A 51 -9.11 10.66 0.97
N ALA A 52 -9.58 9.51 0.48
CA ALA A 52 -10.53 9.44 -0.62
C ALA A 52 -11.98 9.72 -0.20
N GLY A 53 -12.27 9.76 1.10
CA GLY A 53 -13.61 9.99 1.62
C GLY A 53 -14.58 8.87 1.26
N THR A 54 -14.21 7.61 1.48
CA THR A 54 -15.12 6.46 1.28
C THR A 54 -16.31 6.52 2.24
N ASP A 55 -17.36 5.74 1.97
CA ASP A 55 -18.57 5.70 2.77
C ASP A 55 -18.31 5.25 4.22
N ASN A 56 -17.35 4.33 4.40
CA ASN A 56 -16.96 3.80 5.71
C ASN A 56 -15.43 3.76 5.88
N PRO A 57 -14.74 4.92 5.99
CA PRO A 57 -13.28 5.00 5.92
C PRO A 57 -12.56 4.14 6.96
N PHE A 58 -13.09 4.11 8.18
CA PHE A 58 -12.50 3.34 9.27
C PHE A 58 -12.61 1.84 9.02
N ARG A 59 -13.76 1.36 8.50
CA ARG A 59 -13.96 -0.06 8.19
C ARG A 59 -13.08 -0.51 7.03
N ASP A 60 -13.02 0.30 5.98
CA ASP A 60 -12.20 0.01 4.80
C ASP A 60 -10.72 0.02 5.19
N GLY A 61 -10.28 1.04 5.93
CA GLY A 61 -8.90 1.15 6.42
C GLY A 61 -8.52 0.00 7.34
N TYR A 62 -9.42 -0.42 8.22
CA TYR A 62 -9.21 -1.54 9.13
C TYR A 62 -9.04 -2.84 8.34
N THR A 63 -9.93 -3.10 7.37
CA THR A 63 -9.90 -4.30 6.53
C THR A 63 -8.60 -4.36 5.72
N ASN A 64 -8.29 -3.27 5.02
CA ASN A 64 -7.13 -3.16 4.16
C ASN A 64 -5.81 -3.33 4.93
N LEU A 65 -5.67 -2.61 6.06
CA LEU A 65 -4.48 -2.72 6.91
C LEU A 65 -4.37 -4.11 7.55
N SER A 66 -5.47 -4.68 8.03
CA SER A 66 -5.51 -6.02 8.62
C SER A 66 -4.99 -7.07 7.63
N LEU A 67 -5.56 -7.10 6.41
CA LEU A 67 -5.16 -8.06 5.39
C LEU A 67 -3.70 -7.85 4.97
N PHE A 68 -3.27 -6.59 4.83
CA PHE A 68 -1.87 -6.28 4.53
C PHE A 68 -0.93 -6.82 5.61
N LEU A 69 -1.17 -6.53 6.89
CA LEU A 69 -0.32 -7.01 7.99
C LEU A 69 -0.36 -8.54 8.11
N MET A 70 -1.52 -9.17 7.96
CA MET A 70 -1.65 -10.64 7.96
C MET A 70 -0.80 -11.28 6.87
N SER A 71 -0.76 -10.69 5.67
CA SER A 71 0.05 -11.19 4.56
C SER A 71 1.55 -11.12 4.80
N LYS A 72 2.00 -10.39 5.83
CA LYS A 72 3.42 -10.13 6.11
C LYS A 72 3.93 -10.83 7.36
N PHE A 73 3.09 -10.94 8.39
CA PHE A 73 3.52 -11.43 9.70
C PHE A 73 3.01 -12.82 10.08
N ASN A 74 2.10 -13.40 9.31
CA ASN A 74 1.61 -14.75 9.53
C ASN A 74 2.03 -15.69 8.39
N PRO A 75 2.11 -17.01 8.61
CA PRO A 75 2.54 -18.00 7.60
C PRO A 75 1.60 -18.12 6.38
N VAL A 76 0.62 -17.23 6.24
CA VAL A 76 -0.33 -17.15 5.13
C VAL A 76 0.20 -16.31 3.96
N GLY A 77 1.47 -15.89 3.97
CA GLY A 77 2.09 -15.16 2.84
C GLY A 77 1.88 -15.86 1.50
N ASP A 78 1.95 -17.20 1.49
CA ASP A 78 1.73 -18.03 0.28
C ASP A 78 0.29 -17.93 -0.26
N VAL A 79 -0.70 -17.66 0.60
CA VAL A 79 -2.11 -17.48 0.19
C VAL A 79 -2.29 -16.20 -0.62
N PHE A 80 -1.44 -15.20 -0.39
CA PHE A 80 -1.49 -13.92 -1.09
C PHE A 80 -0.39 -13.76 -2.16
N CYS A 81 0.47 -14.78 -2.35
CA CYS A 81 1.51 -14.82 -3.36
C CYS A 81 1.02 -15.57 -4.61
N ASP A 82 0.27 -14.90 -5.48
CA ASP A 82 -0.40 -15.54 -6.62
C ASP A 82 0.50 -15.87 -7.84
N GLY A 83 1.82 -15.86 -7.69
CA GLY A 83 2.75 -16.26 -8.76
C GLY A 83 2.51 -15.52 -10.08
N THR A 84 2.29 -16.29 -11.16
CA THR A 84 2.12 -15.76 -12.53
C THR A 84 0.72 -15.23 -12.86
N LYS A 85 -0.29 -15.46 -12.00
CA LYS A 85 -1.68 -15.11 -12.30
C LYS A 85 -1.93 -13.60 -12.39
N ASN A 86 -1.02 -12.80 -11.84
CA ASN A 86 -1.13 -11.35 -11.75
C ASN A 86 -0.28 -10.61 -12.79
N ASN A 87 0.27 -11.31 -13.79
CA ASN A 87 1.21 -10.70 -14.73
C ASN A 87 0.57 -9.67 -15.66
N GLU A 88 -0.72 -9.78 -15.93
CA GLU A 88 -1.44 -8.92 -16.87
C GLU A 88 -1.62 -7.49 -16.33
N ASP A 89 -1.62 -7.32 -15.00
CA ASP A 89 -1.84 -6.02 -14.37
C ASP A 89 -1.18 -5.96 -12.98
N ILE A 90 -0.27 -4.99 -12.82
CA ILE A 90 0.47 -4.72 -11.57
C ILE A 90 -0.43 -4.35 -10.39
N MET A 91 -1.69 -4.01 -10.64
CA MET A 91 -2.68 -3.68 -9.63
C MET A 91 -3.35 -4.93 -9.04
N LEU A 92 -3.37 -6.07 -9.75
CA LEU A 92 -4.00 -7.31 -9.29
C LEU A 92 -3.47 -7.81 -7.93
N PRO A 93 -2.15 -7.81 -7.66
CA PRO A 93 -1.62 -8.17 -6.34
C PRO A 93 -2.10 -7.26 -5.20
N LEU A 94 -2.62 -6.06 -5.52
CA LEU A 94 -3.07 -5.08 -4.53
C LEU A 94 -4.53 -5.25 -4.14
N ILE A 95 -5.34 -5.91 -4.98
CA ILE A 95 -6.79 -6.08 -4.77
C ILE A 95 -7.13 -6.58 -3.34
N PRO A 96 -6.41 -7.56 -2.77
CA PRO A 96 -6.72 -8.02 -1.42
C PRO A 96 -6.57 -6.95 -0.32
N TYR A 97 -5.80 -5.88 -0.57
CA TYR A 97 -5.46 -4.86 0.42
C TYR A 97 -6.02 -3.47 0.07
N CYS A 98 -6.80 -3.35 -0.99
CA CYS A 98 -7.29 -2.08 -1.52
C CYS A 98 -8.79 -2.19 -1.84
N HIS A 99 -9.60 -2.53 -0.84
CA HIS A 99 -11.05 -2.55 -0.94
C HIS A 99 -11.65 -1.25 -0.40
N PHE A 100 -12.60 -0.66 -1.14
CA PHE A 100 -13.18 0.65 -0.84
C PHE A 100 -14.68 0.67 -1.05
N SER A 101 -15.41 1.25 -0.09
CA SER A 101 -16.84 1.52 -0.19
C SER A 101 -17.07 2.92 -0.81
N GLY A 102 -16.92 3.05 -2.12
CA GLY A 102 -17.02 4.36 -2.81
C GLY A 102 -15.79 5.25 -2.60
N GLY A 103 -15.97 6.58 -2.61
CA GLY A 103 -14.91 7.58 -2.49
C GLY A 103 -14.49 8.21 -3.82
N ASP A 104 -13.49 9.10 -3.79
CA ASP A 104 -12.92 9.71 -4.99
C ASP A 104 -11.98 8.71 -5.72
N ASP A 105 -12.47 8.17 -6.83
CA ASP A 105 -11.75 7.19 -7.66
C ASP A 105 -10.36 7.67 -8.10
N LYS A 106 -10.16 8.98 -8.35
CA LYS A 106 -8.85 9.50 -8.76
C LYS A 106 -7.87 9.45 -7.61
N ILE A 107 -8.33 9.77 -6.39
CA ILE A 107 -7.51 9.69 -5.17
C ILE A 107 -7.18 8.23 -4.83
N LEU A 108 -8.16 7.34 -4.90
CA LEU A 108 -7.95 5.90 -4.68
C LEU A 108 -6.92 5.35 -5.66
N THR A 109 -7.13 5.57 -6.96
CA THR A 109 -6.25 5.10 -8.03
C THR A 109 -4.82 5.64 -7.84
N ARG A 110 -4.67 6.92 -7.52
CA ARG A 110 -3.37 7.52 -7.20
C ARG A 110 -2.67 6.81 -6.04
N GLY A 111 -3.39 6.54 -4.94
CA GLY A 111 -2.86 5.84 -3.78
C GLY A 111 -2.42 4.43 -4.11
N MET A 112 -3.22 3.70 -4.89
CA MET A 112 -2.87 2.37 -5.35
C MET A 112 -1.64 2.37 -6.28
N HIS A 113 -1.46 3.39 -7.13
CA HIS A 113 -0.24 3.51 -7.94
C HIS A 113 1.01 3.68 -7.07
N LEU A 114 0.97 4.51 -6.02
CA LEU A 114 2.09 4.62 -5.08
C LEU A 114 2.41 3.27 -4.40
N ILE A 115 1.38 2.51 -4.03
CA ILE A 115 1.52 1.17 -3.45
C ILE A 115 2.19 0.22 -4.48
N ALA A 116 1.73 0.23 -5.75
CA ALA A 116 2.30 -0.56 -6.84
C ALA A 116 3.78 -0.21 -7.11
N MET A 117 4.14 1.07 -7.02
CA MET A 117 5.54 1.50 -7.16
C MET A 117 6.43 0.92 -6.04
N VAL A 118 5.96 0.86 -4.79
CA VAL A 118 6.71 0.19 -3.70
C VAL A 118 6.87 -1.30 -3.97
N LEU A 119 5.81 -1.97 -4.43
CA LEU A 119 5.85 -3.38 -4.81
C LEU A 119 6.92 -3.62 -5.90
N LEU A 120 6.91 -2.79 -6.94
CA LEU A 120 7.85 -2.90 -8.06
C LEU A 120 9.31 -2.69 -7.63
N VAL A 121 9.57 -1.72 -6.74
CA VAL A 121 10.89 -1.53 -6.13
C VAL A 121 11.33 -2.75 -5.35
N ASP A 122 10.43 -3.40 -4.60
CA ASP A 122 10.77 -4.58 -3.83
C ASP A 122 11.08 -5.79 -4.73
N TYR A 123 10.33 -5.98 -5.83
CA TYR A 123 10.68 -6.96 -6.85
C TYR A 123 12.06 -6.70 -7.46
N ARG A 124 12.39 -5.43 -7.76
CA ARG A 124 13.70 -5.05 -8.31
C ARG A 124 14.84 -5.34 -7.32
N LYS A 125 14.65 -5.00 -6.04
CA LYS A 125 15.64 -5.26 -4.97
C LYS A 125 15.90 -6.76 -4.76
N LYS A 126 14.88 -7.59 -4.97
CA LYS A 126 14.94 -9.05 -4.75
C LYS A 126 15.27 -9.82 -6.02
N GLN A 127 15.45 -9.15 -7.15
CA GLN A 127 15.53 -9.76 -8.47
C GLN A 127 16.61 -10.83 -8.58
N GLU A 128 17.85 -10.53 -8.16
CA GLU A 128 18.97 -11.48 -8.20
C GLU A 128 18.74 -12.66 -7.26
N ARG A 129 18.37 -12.38 -6.01
CA ARG A 129 18.10 -13.41 -5.01
C ARG A 129 16.96 -14.36 -5.43
N ASP A 130 15.90 -13.83 -6.01
CA ASP A 130 14.78 -14.66 -6.47
C ASP A 130 15.18 -15.50 -7.68
N LEU A 131 16.09 -15.02 -8.53
CA LEU A 131 16.67 -15.82 -9.61
C LEU A 131 17.50 -16.98 -9.04
N ASP A 132 18.38 -16.71 -8.08
CA ASP A 132 19.25 -17.71 -7.44
C ASP A 132 18.46 -18.77 -6.67
N GLU A 133 17.37 -18.36 -6.00
CA GLU A 133 16.49 -19.25 -5.22
C GLU A 133 15.39 -19.90 -6.08
N ASN A 134 15.38 -19.68 -7.40
CA ASN A 134 14.35 -20.16 -8.33
C ASN A 134 12.91 -19.78 -7.88
N ARG A 135 12.76 -18.59 -7.30
CA ARG A 135 11.48 -17.98 -6.95
C ARG A 135 10.96 -17.12 -8.08
N TYR A 136 9.64 -17.10 -8.24
CA TYR A 136 9.02 -16.28 -9.25
C TYR A 136 9.22 -14.77 -8.97
N ASN A 137 9.67 -14.04 -9.98
CA ASN A 137 9.75 -12.59 -9.99
C ASN A 137 9.34 -12.05 -11.37
N PRO A 138 8.34 -11.15 -11.46
CA PRO A 138 7.79 -10.68 -12.73
C PRO A 138 8.79 -9.88 -13.59
N LEU A 139 9.85 -9.34 -12.97
CA LEU A 139 10.93 -8.66 -13.70
C LEU A 139 11.91 -9.65 -14.34
N ASN A 140 12.16 -10.80 -13.70
CA ASN A 140 13.01 -11.87 -14.26
C ASN A 140 12.31 -12.59 -15.42
N SER A 141 10.99 -12.75 -15.35
CA SER A 141 10.21 -13.40 -16.40
C SER A 141 9.92 -12.49 -17.61
N GLY A 142 10.35 -11.22 -17.56
CA GLY A 142 10.11 -10.22 -18.61
C GLY A 142 8.65 -9.80 -18.74
N GLN A 143 7.81 -10.13 -17.76
CA GLN A 143 6.38 -9.78 -17.78
C GLN A 143 6.18 -8.30 -17.55
N TRP A 144 6.99 -7.71 -16.66
CA TRP A 144 7.02 -6.28 -16.44
C TRP A 144 8.41 -5.73 -16.77
N ASN A 145 8.43 -4.60 -17.49
CA ASN A 145 9.62 -3.77 -17.59
C ASN A 145 9.60 -2.77 -16.43
N TYR A 146 10.63 -2.81 -15.58
CA TYR A 146 10.72 -1.96 -14.40
C TYR A 146 10.61 -0.47 -14.75
N GLU A 147 11.38 0.00 -15.73
CA GLU A 147 11.44 1.43 -16.07
C GLU A 147 10.11 1.90 -16.68
N ASP A 148 9.58 1.15 -17.67
CA ASP A 148 8.34 1.52 -18.37
C ASP A 148 7.14 1.58 -17.40
N VAL A 149 7.04 0.60 -16.50
CA VAL A 149 5.95 0.53 -15.52
C VAL A 149 6.12 1.61 -14.44
N MET A 150 7.34 1.85 -13.95
CA MET A 150 7.62 2.89 -12.97
C MET A 150 7.30 4.28 -13.53
N ASP A 151 7.68 4.56 -14.78
CA ASP A 151 7.39 5.82 -15.45
C ASP A 151 5.89 6.04 -15.65
N THR A 152 5.18 5.00 -16.10
CA THR A 152 3.72 5.04 -16.29
C THR A 152 3.01 5.35 -14.96
N LEU A 153 3.32 4.61 -13.89
CA LEU A 153 2.74 4.84 -12.57
C LEU A 153 3.09 6.24 -12.05
N GLY A 154 4.34 6.67 -12.24
CA GLY A 154 4.81 7.99 -11.82
C GLY A 154 4.10 9.15 -12.53
N LEU A 155 3.78 9.00 -13.82
CA LEU A 155 2.95 9.97 -14.55
C LEU A 155 1.54 10.05 -13.96
N CYS A 156 0.87 8.91 -13.78
CA CYS A 156 -0.46 8.85 -13.19
C CYS A 156 -0.53 9.48 -11.79
N VAL A 157 0.51 9.27 -10.96
CA VAL A 157 0.58 9.88 -9.61
C VAL A 157 0.69 11.40 -9.68
N ARG A 158 1.45 11.93 -10.64
CA ARG A 158 1.66 13.38 -10.82
C ARG A 158 0.45 14.10 -11.39
N GLU A 159 -0.40 13.42 -12.15
CA GLU A 159 -1.62 13.99 -12.74
C GLU A 159 -2.68 14.38 -11.70
N VAL A 160 -2.65 13.75 -10.52
CA VAL A 160 -3.61 13.99 -9.44
C VAL A 160 -2.87 14.54 -8.22
N PRO A 161 -2.83 15.85 -7.99
CA PRO A 161 -2.19 16.42 -6.79
C PRO A 161 -2.93 16.01 -5.51
N CYS A 162 -2.20 15.49 -4.51
CA CYS A 162 -2.78 15.15 -3.22
C CYS A 162 -1.77 15.38 -2.08
N PRO A 163 -1.65 16.62 -1.56
CA PRO A 163 -0.65 16.96 -0.53
C PRO A 163 -0.76 16.11 0.74
N MET A 164 -1.99 15.73 1.12
CA MET A 164 -2.24 14.86 2.27
C MET A 164 -1.62 13.47 2.09
N MET A 165 -1.73 12.90 0.90
CA MET A 165 -1.14 11.60 0.58
C MET A 165 0.39 11.70 0.48
N ASP A 166 0.91 12.79 -0.09
CA ASP A 166 2.36 13.02 -0.22
C ASP A 166 3.07 13.15 1.13
N GLN A 167 2.37 13.64 2.16
CA GLN A 167 2.89 13.63 3.54
C GLN A 167 3.11 12.20 4.05
N ILE A 168 2.28 11.23 3.65
CA ILE A 168 2.44 9.82 4.02
C ILE A 168 3.49 9.14 3.14
N LEU A 169 3.33 9.24 1.82
CA LEU A 169 4.20 8.61 0.84
C LEU A 169 4.12 9.39 -0.48
N SER A 170 5.24 9.95 -0.88
CA SER A 170 5.42 10.58 -2.19
C SER A 170 6.34 9.71 -3.07
N VAL A 171 6.41 10.03 -4.36
CA VAL A 171 7.26 9.32 -5.33
C VAL A 171 8.73 9.31 -4.86
N GLU A 172 9.21 10.39 -4.27
CA GLU A 172 10.58 10.55 -3.78
C GLU A 172 10.91 9.59 -2.62
N TYR A 173 9.89 9.19 -1.85
CA TYR A 173 10.07 8.27 -0.72
C TYR A 173 9.90 6.79 -1.08
N ILE A 174 9.48 6.47 -2.31
CA ILE A 174 9.29 5.09 -2.77
C ILE A 174 10.58 4.24 -2.63
N PRO A 175 11.79 4.69 -3.05
CA PRO A 175 12.99 3.87 -2.95
C PRO A 175 13.36 3.47 -1.50
N PHE A 176 12.94 4.29 -0.53
CA PHE A 176 13.21 4.13 0.90
C PHE A 176 12.08 3.41 1.65
N THR A 177 11.01 3.04 0.95
CA THR A 177 9.87 2.32 1.51
C THR A 177 9.97 0.84 1.15
N SER A 178 9.61 -0.03 2.09
CA SER A 178 9.66 -1.49 1.93
C SER A 178 8.25 -2.04 1.80
N TRP A 179 8.10 -3.11 1.02
CA TRP A 179 6.89 -3.92 0.99
C TRP A 179 6.77 -4.81 2.23
N ALA A 180 7.91 -5.26 2.77
CA ALA A 180 7.98 -6.02 4.01
C ALA A 180 7.76 -5.11 5.23
N VAL A 181 7.03 -5.64 6.21
CA VAL A 181 6.77 -5.00 7.50
C VAL A 181 7.50 -5.81 8.57
N GLY A 182 8.35 -5.18 9.38
CA GLY A 182 9.32 -5.86 10.24
C GLY A 182 10.59 -6.24 9.47
N ALA A 183 11.75 -6.00 10.07
CA ALA A 183 13.06 -6.44 9.61
C ALA A 183 13.66 -7.35 10.68
#